data_AF-A0A4R1YQM2-F1
#
_entry.id   AF-A0A4R1YQM2-F1
#
_cell.length_a   1.000
_cell.length_b   1.000
_cell.length_c   1.000
_cell.angle_alpha   90.00
_cell.angle_beta   90.00
_cell.angle_gamma   90.00
#
_symmetry.space_group_name_H-M   'P 1'
#
loop_
_entity.id
_entity.type
_entity.pdbx_description
1 polymer ?
#
loop_
_entity_poly.entity_id
_entity_poly.type
_entity_poly.pdbx_seq_one_letter_code
_entity_poly.pdbx_strand_id
1 'polypeptide(L)'
;MTFSMGTLYIFLGGAPLAIGKSLDGSTAALGLYMGMIPAGFILGSYLAGRYASRLPLGTMLVLARLLTCMGLLVGLSLSMSGSTHILAFFGPCVFIGIGNGLTMPAANTGGLSVHVELAGTAAGLAAAMSIAGGALVVAIAGVFVAQLATVYALFGAMLISASLAMLAAFLDRPIAEPNS
;
A
#
# COMPACT_ATOMS: atom_id res chain seq x y z
N MET A 1 -7.24 -4.24 -5.13
CA MET A 1 -7.31 -3.87 -3.69
C MET A 1 -6.50 -4.81 -2.78
N THR A 2 -6.73 -6.13 -2.87
CA THR A 2 -6.01 -7.18 -2.13
C THR A 2 -4.52 -6.95 -1.91
N PHE A 3 -3.73 -6.82 -2.98
CA PHE A 3 -2.27 -6.65 -2.89
C PHE A 3 -1.85 -5.29 -2.29
N SER A 4 -2.66 -4.25 -2.49
CA SER A 4 -2.42 -2.95 -1.86
C SER A 4 -2.51 -3.03 -0.34
N MET A 5 -3.58 -3.66 0.17
CA MET A 5 -3.79 -3.89 1.60
C MET A 5 -2.76 -4.86 2.15
N GLY A 6 -2.40 -5.90 1.39
CA GLY A 6 -1.31 -6.81 1.73
C GLY A 6 0.01 -6.07 1.98
N THR A 7 0.35 -5.08 1.15
CA THR A 7 1.56 -4.25 1.35
C THR A 7 1.54 -3.51 2.70
N LEU A 8 0.40 -2.91 3.06
CA LEU A 8 0.22 -2.23 4.36
C LEU A 8 0.29 -3.22 5.54
N TYR A 9 -0.33 -4.40 5.41
CA TYR A 9 -0.34 -5.40 6.47
C TYR A 9 1.05 -6.00 6.68
N ILE A 10 1.81 -6.23 5.59
CA ILE A 10 3.22 -6.66 5.66
C ILE A 10 4.04 -5.63 6.44
N PHE A 11 3.87 -4.34 6.17
CA PHE A 11 4.52 -3.29 6.96
C PHE A 11 4.12 -3.36 8.43
N LEU A 12 2.82 -3.41 8.72
CA LEU A 12 2.32 -3.34 10.10
C LEU A 12 2.82 -4.51 10.95
N GLY A 13 2.87 -5.72 10.37
CA GLY A 13 3.40 -6.91 11.04
C GLY A 13 4.93 -6.98 11.08
N GLY A 14 5.60 -6.51 10.02
CA GLY A 14 7.05 -6.72 9.85
C GLY A 14 7.94 -5.61 10.39
N ALA A 15 7.49 -4.36 10.41
CA ALA A 15 8.33 -3.24 10.83
C ALA A 15 8.73 -3.27 12.32
N PRO A 16 7.87 -3.69 13.28
CA PRO A 16 8.31 -3.93 14.66
C PRO A 16 9.42 -4.98 14.76
N LEU A 17 9.36 -6.04 13.93
CA LEU A 17 10.38 -7.10 13.89
C LEU A 17 11.70 -6.60 13.30
N ALA A 18 11.61 -5.76 12.26
CA ALA A 18 12.78 -5.25 11.53
C ALA A 18 13.52 -4.12 12.27
N ILE A 19 12.79 -3.28 13.04
CA ILE A 19 13.36 -2.05 13.64
C ILE A 19 13.19 -1.96 15.16
N GLY A 20 12.44 -2.86 15.79
CA GLY A 20 12.22 -2.84 17.24
C GLY A 20 13.52 -2.81 18.06
N LYS A 21 14.58 -3.49 17.61
CA LYS A 21 15.91 -3.46 18.24
C LYS A 21 16.67 -2.14 18.02
N SER A 22 16.38 -1.42 16.93
CA SER A 22 17.05 -0.14 16.59
C SER A 22 16.49 1.05 17.37
N LEU A 23 15.32 0.87 18.01
CA LEU A 23 14.63 1.89 18.80
C LEU A 23 14.88 1.75 20.31
N ASP A 24 15.86 0.95 20.71
CA ASP A 24 16.21 0.69 22.12
C ASP A 24 15.02 0.19 22.96
N GLY A 25 14.04 -0.47 22.32
CA GLY A 25 12.81 -0.94 22.96
C GLY A 25 11.73 0.13 23.19
N SER A 26 11.91 1.37 22.71
CA SER A 26 10.90 2.42 22.82
C SER A 26 9.70 2.17 21.90
N THR A 27 8.64 1.60 22.46
CA THR A 27 7.33 1.39 21.79
C THR A 27 6.63 2.70 21.44
N ALA A 28 6.83 3.76 22.24
CA ALA A 28 6.30 5.09 21.95
C ALA A 28 6.91 5.67 20.67
N ALA A 29 8.23 5.58 20.51
CA ALA A 29 8.90 6.04 19.31
C ALA A 29 8.48 5.20 18.09
N LEU A 30 8.41 3.87 18.24
CA LEU A 30 7.90 2.99 17.17
C LEU A 30 6.49 3.40 16.71
N GLY A 31 5.58 3.67 17.64
CA GLY A 31 4.23 4.14 17.35
C GLY A 31 4.20 5.49 16.63
N LEU A 32 5.07 6.42 17.04
CA LEU A 32 5.22 7.74 16.40
C LEU A 32 5.64 7.62 14.94
N TYR A 33 6.63 6.78 14.65
CA TYR A 33 7.09 6.53 13.28
C TYR A 33 6.09 5.72 12.45
N MET A 34 5.44 4.73 13.05
CA MET A 34 4.31 4.00 12.46
C MET A 34 3.18 4.95 12.03
N GLY A 35 2.93 6.00 12.82
CA GLY A 35 1.94 7.04 12.55
C GLY A 35 2.19 7.85 11.27
N MET A 36 3.40 7.81 10.70
CA MET A 36 3.69 8.47 9.42
C MET A 36 2.92 7.85 8.25
N ILE A 37 2.60 6.55 8.30
CA ILE A 37 1.79 5.91 7.24
C ILE A 37 0.34 6.43 7.26
N PRO A 38 -0.40 6.41 8.40
CA PRO A 38 -1.70 7.06 8.50
C PRO A 38 -1.69 8.52 8.05
N ALA A 39 -0.65 9.30 8.39
CA ALA A 39 -0.51 10.67 7.92
C ALA A 39 -0.41 10.74 6.38
N GLY A 40 0.40 9.87 5.77
CA GLY A 40 0.47 9.72 4.31
C GLY A 40 -0.87 9.29 3.70
N PHE A 41 -1.61 8.39 4.37
CA PHE A 41 -2.94 7.96 3.93
C PHE A 41 -3.96 9.10 3.94
N ILE A 42 -3.97 9.92 4.98
CA ILE A 42 -4.84 11.11 5.06
C ILE A 42 -4.51 12.07 3.92
N LEU A 43 -3.21 12.33 3.69
CA LEU A 43 -2.77 13.19 2.58
C LEU A 43 -3.20 12.62 1.22
N GLY A 44 -2.98 11.32 0.98
CA GLY A 44 -3.40 10.65 -0.24
C GLY A 44 -4.91 10.69 -0.45
N SER A 45 -5.70 10.54 0.62
CA SER A 45 -7.16 10.61 0.60
C SER A 45 -7.67 12.02 0.32
N TYR A 46 -6.99 13.03 0.85
CA TYR A 46 -7.27 14.43 0.52
C TYR A 46 -6.99 14.74 -0.96
N LEU A 47 -5.83 14.29 -1.48
CA LEU A 47 -5.52 14.40 -2.90
C LEU A 47 -6.55 13.66 -3.75
N ALA A 48 -7.01 12.49 -3.31
CA ALA A 48 -8.07 11.76 -4.00
C ALA A 48 -9.33 12.58 -4.16
N GLY A 49 -9.85 13.16 -3.08
CA GLY A 49 -11.03 14.03 -3.15
C GLY A 49 -10.81 15.26 -4.04
N ARG A 50 -9.61 15.85 -4.03
CA ARG A 50 -9.28 17.04 -4.82
C ARG A 50 -9.18 16.75 -6.33
N TYR A 51 -8.64 15.60 -6.71
CA TYR A 51 -8.38 15.24 -8.11
C TYR A 51 -9.41 14.27 -8.71
N ALA A 52 -10.36 13.75 -7.92
CA ALA A 52 -11.39 12.81 -8.36
C ALA A 52 -12.21 13.31 -9.56
N SER A 53 -12.46 14.62 -9.67
CA SER A 53 -13.19 15.22 -10.78
C SER A 53 -12.34 15.52 -12.02
N ARG A 54 -11.00 15.42 -11.91
CA ARG A 54 -10.06 15.84 -12.96
C ARG A 54 -9.30 14.69 -13.61
N LEU A 55 -9.17 13.55 -12.94
CA LEU A 55 -8.42 12.39 -13.42
C LEU A 55 -9.33 11.17 -13.52
N PRO A 56 -9.22 10.37 -14.60
CA PRO A 56 -9.92 9.10 -14.68
C PRO A 56 -9.38 8.13 -13.62
N LEU A 57 -10.29 7.35 -13.04
CA LEU A 57 -10.02 6.42 -11.94
C LEU A 57 -8.82 5.51 -12.20
N GLY A 58 -8.74 4.92 -13.41
CA GLY A 58 -7.63 4.05 -13.79
C GLY A 58 -6.26 4.75 -13.80
N THR A 59 -6.18 6.03 -14.18
CA THR A 59 -4.92 6.79 -14.14
C THR A 59 -4.51 7.11 -12.71
N MET A 60 -5.47 7.44 -11.86
CA MET A 60 -5.22 7.71 -10.46
C MET A 60 -4.73 6.46 -9.71
N LEU A 61 -5.30 5.28 -10.02
CA LEU A 61 -4.83 4.00 -9.50
C LEU A 61 -3.39 3.70 -9.92
N VAL A 62 -3.06 3.82 -11.21
CA VAL A 62 -1.70 3.57 -11.71
C VAL A 62 -0.69 4.54 -11.10
N LEU A 63 -1.02 5.83 -11.00
CA LEU A 63 -0.14 6.83 -10.37
C LEU A 63 0.12 6.49 -8.89
N ALA A 64 -0.93 6.11 -8.15
CA ALA A 64 -0.81 5.71 -6.75
C ALA A 64 0.08 4.47 -6.57
N ARG A 65 -0.05 3.47 -7.47
CA ARG A 65 0.82 2.28 -7.46
C ARG A 65 2.25 2.62 -7.82
N LEU A 66 2.47 3.46 -8.83
CA LEU A 66 3.80 3.91 -9.23
C LEU A 66 4.51 4.63 -8.07
N LEU A 67 3.82 5.55 -7.37
CA LEU A 67 4.33 6.21 -6.17
C LEU A 67 4.72 5.21 -5.08
N THR A 68 3.88 4.20 -4.83
CA THR A 68 4.16 3.15 -3.83
C THR A 68 5.40 2.34 -4.22
N CYS A 69 5.49 1.90 -5.47
CA CYS A 69 6.62 1.13 -5.98
C CYS A 69 7.92 1.94 -5.93
N MET A 70 7.89 3.21 -6.34
CA MET A 70 9.06 4.09 -6.29
C MET A 70 9.53 4.32 -4.84
N GLY A 71 8.61 4.56 -3.92
CA GLY A 71 8.94 4.68 -2.49
C GLY A 71 9.60 3.40 -1.96
N LEU A 72 9.00 2.24 -2.23
CA LEU A 72 9.56 0.94 -1.81
C LEU A 72 10.91 0.62 -2.45
N LEU A 73 11.12 0.98 -3.72
CA LEU A 73 12.41 0.83 -4.39
C LEU A 73 13.48 1.69 -3.71
N VAL A 74 13.18 2.95 -3.42
CA VAL A 74 14.11 3.83 -2.69
C VAL A 74 14.43 3.25 -1.30
N GLY A 75 13.42 2.75 -0.59
CA GLY A 75 13.63 2.10 0.71
C GLY A 75 14.49 0.84 0.64
N LEU A 76 14.28 0.02 -0.39
CA LEU A 76 15.09 -1.16 -0.64
C LEU A 76 16.54 -0.78 -0.97
N SER A 77 16.76 0.22 -1.84
CA SER A 77 18.11 0.71 -2.18
C SER A 77 18.84 1.31 -0.98
N LEU A 78 18.16 2.08 -0.14
CA LEU A 78 18.72 2.62 1.11
C LEU A 78 19.09 1.50 2.09
N SER A 79 18.23 0.49 2.22
CA SER A 79 18.47 -0.70 3.05
C SER A 79 19.70 -1.49 2.57
N MET A 80 19.84 -1.70 1.26
CA MET A 80 21.01 -2.37 0.67
C MET A 80 22.30 -1.55 0.80
N SER A 81 22.21 -0.23 0.85
CA SER A 81 23.36 0.66 1.09
C SER A 81 23.83 0.64 2.56
N GLY A 82 23.18 -0.13 3.44
CA GLY A 82 23.54 -0.24 4.85
C GLY A 82 23.09 0.95 5.70
N SER A 83 22.17 1.79 5.21
CA SER A 83 21.63 2.91 5.99
C SER A 83 20.78 2.39 7.15
N THR A 84 21.24 2.59 8.39
CA THR A 84 20.56 2.16 9.62
C THR A 84 19.64 3.24 10.20
N HIS A 85 19.50 4.39 9.54
CA HIS A 85 18.65 5.47 10.01
C HIS A 85 17.16 5.07 9.99
N ILE A 86 16.48 5.30 11.11
CA ILE A 86 15.03 5.08 11.24
C ILE A 86 14.21 5.84 10.19
N LEU A 87 14.61 7.08 9.85
CA LEU A 87 13.93 7.84 8.80
C LEU A 87 14.15 7.23 7.40
N ALA A 88 15.30 6.60 7.16
CA ALA A 88 15.59 5.89 5.91
C ALA A 88 14.66 4.68 5.73
N PHE A 89 14.11 4.13 6.81
CA PHE A 89 13.08 3.09 6.77
C PHE A 89 11.67 3.65 6.63
N PHE A 90 11.26 4.55 7.54
CA PHE A 90 9.87 5.00 7.59
C PHE A 90 9.51 6.00 6.50
N GLY A 91 10.47 6.81 6.02
CA GLY A 91 10.25 7.79 4.93
C GLY A 91 9.69 7.14 3.66
N PRO A 92 10.35 6.10 3.11
CA PRO A 92 9.80 5.26 2.03
C PRO A 92 8.39 4.73 2.29
N CYS A 93 8.10 4.35 3.54
CA CYS A 93 6.81 3.77 3.90
C CYS A 93 5.65 4.79 3.86
N VAL A 94 5.92 6.09 3.97
CA VAL A 94 4.89 7.14 3.79
C VAL A 94 4.24 7.05 2.41
N PHE A 95 5.00 6.71 1.37
CA PHE A 95 4.48 6.53 0.01
C PHE A 95 3.47 5.39 -0.08
N ILE A 96 3.61 4.35 0.75
CA ILE A 96 2.62 3.28 0.88
C ILE A 96 1.30 3.89 1.40
N GLY A 97 1.37 4.73 2.43
CA GLY A 97 0.21 5.46 2.96
C GLY A 97 -0.46 6.29 1.89
N ILE A 98 0.30 7.15 1.21
CA ILE A 98 -0.21 8.02 0.12
C ILE A 98 -0.86 7.20 -0.99
N GLY A 99 -0.20 6.15 -1.48
CA GLY A 99 -0.73 5.31 -2.55
C GLY A 99 -2.02 4.59 -2.16
N ASN A 100 -2.10 4.07 -0.92
CA ASN A 100 -3.33 3.47 -0.40
C ASN A 100 -4.44 4.51 -0.22
N GLY A 101 -4.11 5.70 0.31
CA GLY A 101 -5.05 6.81 0.47
C GLY A 101 -5.60 7.35 -0.84
N LEU A 102 -4.82 7.29 -1.93
CA LEU A 102 -5.32 7.59 -3.27
C LEU A 102 -6.26 6.49 -3.78
N THR A 103 -5.90 5.22 -3.54
CA THR A 103 -6.59 4.07 -4.14
C THR A 103 -7.93 3.75 -3.48
N MET A 104 -8.04 3.88 -2.16
CA MET A 104 -9.26 3.52 -1.42
C MET A 104 -10.50 4.34 -1.78
N PRO A 105 -10.45 5.68 -1.74
CA PRO A 105 -11.59 6.51 -2.11
C PRO A 105 -11.98 6.32 -3.58
N ALA A 106 -10.99 6.24 -4.47
CA ALA A 106 -11.21 6.07 -5.90
C ALA A 106 -11.96 4.75 -6.21
N ALA A 107 -11.52 3.63 -5.63
CA ALA A 107 -12.20 2.34 -5.82
C ALA A 107 -13.62 2.33 -5.24
N ASN A 108 -13.84 3.00 -4.10
CA ASN A 108 -15.16 3.06 -3.48
C ASN A 108 -16.16 3.89 -4.32
N THR A 109 -15.71 4.96 -4.97
CA THR A 109 -16.54 5.74 -5.90
C THR A 109 -16.87 4.99 -7.20
N GLY A 110 -15.96 4.16 -7.71
CA GLY A 110 -16.18 3.37 -8.93
C GLY A 110 -17.23 2.27 -8.77
N GLY A 111 -17.25 1.58 -7.62
CA GLY A 111 -18.16 0.45 -7.35
C GLY A 111 -19.63 0.84 -7.12
N LEU A 112 -19.90 2.09 -6.73
CA LEU A 112 -21.25 2.58 -6.44
C LEU A 112 -22.04 3.00 -7.68
N SER A 113 -21.39 3.08 -8.84
CA SER A 113 -21.98 3.65 -10.07
C SER A 113 -22.89 2.68 -10.83
N VAL A 114 -23.00 1.41 -10.41
CA VAL A 114 -23.67 0.38 -11.23
C VAL A 114 -25.10 0.07 -10.73
N HIS A 115 -25.40 -0.15 -9.44
CA HIS A 115 -26.79 -0.31 -8.96
C HIS A 115 -26.97 0.05 -7.47
N VAL A 116 -27.80 1.06 -7.16
CA VAL A 116 -27.99 1.62 -5.81
C VAL A 116 -28.66 0.64 -4.82
N GLU A 117 -29.54 -0.26 -5.26
CA GLU A 117 -30.29 -1.18 -4.38
C GLU A 117 -29.46 -2.34 -3.77
N LEU A 118 -28.28 -2.65 -4.31
CA LEU A 118 -27.37 -3.71 -3.82
C LEU A 118 -25.98 -3.20 -3.44
N ALA A 119 -25.78 -1.88 -3.51
CA ALA A 119 -24.49 -1.22 -3.33
C ALA A 119 -23.84 -1.54 -1.96
N GLY A 120 -24.64 -1.60 -0.89
CA GLY A 120 -24.15 -1.89 0.46
C GLY A 120 -23.56 -3.30 0.61
N THR A 121 -24.29 -4.31 0.14
CA THR A 121 -23.87 -5.72 0.22
C THR A 121 -22.69 -5.99 -0.71
N ALA A 122 -22.70 -5.44 -1.93
CA ALA A 122 -21.60 -5.57 -2.88
C ALA A 122 -20.32 -4.90 -2.36
N ALA A 123 -20.41 -3.69 -1.82
CA ALA A 123 -19.27 -3.00 -1.20
C ALA A 123 -18.75 -3.78 0.03
N GLY A 124 -19.66 -4.30 0.87
CA GLY A 124 -19.29 -5.13 2.02
C GLY A 124 -18.55 -6.41 1.61
N LEU A 125 -19.05 -7.12 0.59
CA LEU A 125 -18.39 -8.33 0.07
C LEU A 125 -17.03 -8.00 -0.57
N ALA A 126 -16.94 -6.93 -1.35
CA ALA A 126 -15.68 -6.49 -1.95
C ALA A 126 -14.63 -6.08 -0.90
N ALA A 127 -15.07 -5.43 0.17
CA ALA A 127 -14.22 -5.11 1.32
C ALA A 127 -13.76 -6.39 2.03
N ALA A 128 -14.68 -7.31 2.32
CA ALA A 128 -14.36 -8.59 2.96
C ALA A 128 -13.35 -9.40 2.13
N MET A 129 -13.55 -9.52 0.81
CA MET A 129 -12.60 -10.19 -0.09
C MET A 129 -11.24 -9.48 -0.12
N SER A 130 -11.21 -8.15 -0.11
CA SER A 130 -9.97 -7.38 -0.10
C SER A 130 -9.19 -7.57 1.21
N ILE A 131 -9.89 -7.62 2.36
CA ILE A 131 -9.30 -7.87 3.66
C ILE A 131 -8.77 -9.31 3.74
N ALA A 132 -9.59 -10.30 3.37
CA ALA A 132 -9.22 -11.71 3.38
C ALA A 132 -8.02 -11.98 2.46
N GLY A 133 -8.02 -11.43 1.24
CA GLY A 133 -6.89 -11.51 0.34
C GLY A 133 -5.64 -10.82 0.90
N GLY A 134 -5.79 -9.62 1.47
CA GLY A 134 -4.67 -8.91 2.10
C GLY A 134 -4.08 -9.69 3.27
N ALA A 135 -4.92 -10.33 4.08
CA ALA A 135 -4.54 -11.21 5.17
C ALA A 135 -3.75 -12.45 4.67
N LEU A 136 -4.20 -13.07 3.58
CA LEU A 136 -3.48 -14.19 2.96
C LEU A 136 -2.09 -13.76 2.45
N VAL A 137 -2.01 -12.59 1.80
CA VAL A 137 -0.74 -12.04 1.30
C VAL A 137 0.24 -11.78 2.45
N VAL A 138 -0.20 -11.14 3.54
CA VAL A 138 0.68 -10.91 4.69
C VAL A 138 1.05 -12.21 5.41
N ALA A 139 0.16 -13.20 5.48
CA ALA A 139 0.46 -14.48 6.10
C ALA A 139 1.59 -15.20 5.34
N ILE A 140 1.51 -15.24 4.01
CA ILE A 140 2.56 -15.83 3.16
C ILE A 140 3.87 -15.05 3.31
N ALA A 141 3.81 -13.72 3.17
CA ALA A 141 4.98 -12.87 3.32
C ALA A 141 5.62 -12.97 4.71
N GLY A 142 4.82 -13.14 5.75
CA GLY A 142 5.25 -13.27 7.14
C GLY A 142 6.17 -14.47 7.36
N VAL A 143 5.94 -15.58 6.67
CA VAL A 143 6.84 -16.77 6.73
C VAL A 143 8.23 -16.41 6.23
N PHE A 144 8.33 -15.70 5.10
CA PHE A 144 9.60 -15.27 4.52
C PHE A 144 10.30 -14.21 5.37
N VAL A 145 9.53 -13.21 5.86
CA VAL A 145 10.07 -12.14 6.71
C VAL A 145 10.57 -12.69 8.05
N ALA A 146 9.89 -13.67 8.64
CA ALA A 146 10.30 -14.28 9.90
C ALA A 146 11.62 -15.06 9.78
N GLN A 147 11.88 -15.70 8.63
CA GLN A 147 13.12 -16.45 8.39
C GLN A 147 14.33 -15.55 8.19
N LEU A 148 14.17 -14.43 7.46
CA LEU A 148 15.28 -13.53 7.15
C LEU A 148 15.44 -12.40 8.16
N ALA A 149 14.39 -12.08 8.95
CA ALA A 149 14.34 -11.09 10.03
C ALA A 149 15.09 -9.75 9.75
N THR A 150 15.07 -9.30 8.50
CA THR A 150 15.90 -8.18 8.03
C THR A 150 15.08 -7.16 7.26
N VAL A 151 15.54 -5.91 7.33
CA VAL A 151 14.87 -4.75 6.71
C VAL A 151 14.73 -4.92 5.19
N TYR A 152 15.75 -5.46 4.51
CA TYR A 152 15.71 -5.70 3.07
C TYR A 152 14.70 -6.79 2.68
N ALA A 153 14.57 -7.87 3.47
CA ALA A 153 13.58 -8.91 3.23
C ALA A 153 12.14 -8.36 3.36
N LEU A 154 11.93 -7.49 4.33
CA LEU A 154 10.66 -6.80 4.53
C LEU A 154 10.31 -5.87 3.35
N PHE A 155 11.24 -5.01 2.92
CA PHE A 155 11.04 -4.15 1.75
C PHE A 155 10.82 -4.98 0.47
N GLY A 156 11.54 -6.08 0.30
CA GLY A 156 11.35 -7.00 -0.82
C GLY A 156 9.94 -7.60 -0.86
N ALA A 157 9.44 -8.09 0.28
CA ALA A 157 8.08 -8.62 0.38
C ALA A 157 7.01 -7.56 0.08
N MET A 158 7.18 -6.34 0.61
CA MET A 158 6.30 -5.21 0.27
C MET A 158 6.36 -4.86 -1.22
N LEU A 159 7.54 -4.85 -1.82
CA LEU A 159 7.73 -4.50 -3.22
C LEU A 159 7.10 -5.54 -4.15
N ILE A 160 7.21 -6.84 -3.84
CA ILE A 160 6.53 -7.91 -4.58
C ILE A 160 5.01 -7.72 -4.52
N SER A 161 4.47 -7.43 -3.33
CA SER A 161 3.04 -7.18 -3.17
C SER A 161 2.60 -5.91 -3.94
N ALA A 162 3.37 -4.83 -3.87
CA ALA A 162 3.10 -3.59 -4.59
C ALA A 162 3.20 -3.75 -6.12
N SER A 163 4.15 -4.55 -6.62
CA SER A 163 4.29 -4.81 -8.05
C SER A 163 3.15 -5.66 -8.60
N LEU A 164 2.68 -6.67 -7.84
CA LEU A 164 1.44 -7.40 -8.19
C LEU A 164 0.23 -6.48 -8.20
N ALA A 165 0.14 -5.54 -7.25
CA ALA A 165 -0.92 -4.52 -7.23
C ALA A 165 -0.85 -3.61 -8.46
N MET A 166 0.35 -3.23 -8.89
CA MET A 166 0.58 -2.42 -10.08
C MET A 166 0.19 -3.15 -11.36
N LEU A 167 0.60 -4.43 -11.49
CA LEU A 167 0.23 -5.28 -12.62
C LEU A 167 -1.29 -5.43 -12.74
N ALA A 168 -1.97 -5.71 -11.62
CA ALA A 168 -3.42 -5.79 -11.58
C ALA A 168 -4.09 -4.47 -12.02
N ALA A 169 -3.55 -3.31 -11.59
CA ALA A 169 -4.06 -2.00 -12.01
C ALA A 169 -3.84 -1.70 -13.51
N PHE A 170 -2.78 -2.26 -14.12
CA PHE A 170 -2.57 -2.17 -15.56
C PHE A 170 -3.51 -3.07 -16.36
N LEU A 171 -3.76 -4.29 -15.89
CA LEU A 171 -4.69 -5.22 -16.56
C LEU A 171 -6.13 -4.71 -16.53
N ASP A 172 -6.51 -4.00 -15.47
CA ASP A 172 -7.85 -3.42 -15.30
C ASP A 172 -8.04 -2.08 -16.02
N ARG A 173 -6.98 -1.51 -16.63
CA ARG A 173 -7.16 -0.37 -17.53
C ARG A 173 -7.86 -0.89 -18.78
N PRO A 174 -9.09 -0.43 -19.10
CA PRO A 174 -9.67 -0.72 -20.40
C PRO A 174 -8.70 -0.19 -21.45
N ILE A 175 -8.29 -1.07 -22.36
CA ILE A 175 -7.66 -0.68 -23.61
C ILE A 175 -8.60 0.37 -24.18
N ALA A 176 -8.14 1.62 -24.27
CA ALA A 176 -8.89 2.65 -24.96
C ALA A 176 -9.22 2.09 -26.34
N GLU A 177 -10.50 1.85 -26.62
CA GLU A 177 -10.94 1.55 -27.98
C GLU A 177 -10.38 2.68 -28.87
N PRO A 178 -9.58 2.36 -29.90
CA PRO A 178 -9.21 3.36 -30.87
C PRO A 178 -10.50 3.82 -31.53
N ASN A 179 -10.82 5.10 -31.35
CA ASN A 179 -12.01 5.74 -31.91
C ASN A 179 -12.18 5.34 -33.38
N SER A 180 -13.37 4.79 -33.64
CA SER A 180 -14.11 4.65 -34.91
C SER A 180 -13.53 5.36 -36.13
#